data_AF-A0A3M7LWK2-F1
#
_entry.id   AF-A0A3M7LWK2-F1
#
_cell.length_a   1.000
_cell.length_b   1.000
_cell.length_c   1.000
_cell.angle_alpha   90.00
_cell.angle_beta   90.00
_cell.angle_gamma   90.00
#
_symmetry.space_group_name_H-M   'P 1'
#
loop_
_entity.id
_entity.type
_entity.pdbx_description
1 polymer ?
#
loop_
_entity_poly.entity_id
_entity_poly.type
_entity_poly.pdbx_seq_one_letter_code
_entity_poly.pdbx_strand_id
1 'polypeptide(L)'
;MEPVAGAMLAPILVGSTAYANHLTSTYGATANSWAGAVNIACWIAQFVGHGKFEGRAPALLDNLVQAVFLAPFFVWFEVLFSLGYRPELKRRIDQAVELEIQKFKKSKEKGANGSAK
;
A
#
# COMPACT_ATOMS: atom_id res chain seq x y z
N MET A 1 -2.32 -15.44 5.93
CA MET A 1 -3.35 -14.51 6.44
C MET A 1 -4.10 -15.20 7.57
N GLU A 2 -4.48 -14.47 8.60
CA GLU A 2 -5.42 -14.98 9.60
C GLU A 2 -6.78 -15.22 8.92
N PRO A 3 -7.46 -16.36 9.17
CA PRO A 3 -8.60 -16.79 8.35
C PRO A 3 -9.79 -15.82 8.40
N VAL A 4 -9.95 -15.05 9.49
CA VAL A 4 -11.03 -14.06 9.59
C VAL A 4 -10.74 -12.86 8.70
N ALA A 5 -9.52 -12.32 8.72
CA ALA A 5 -9.13 -11.24 7.82
C ALA A 5 -9.22 -11.63 6.34
N GLY A 6 -8.93 -12.90 6.00
CA GLY A 6 -9.12 -13.44 4.66
C GLY A 6 -10.59 -13.58 4.27
N ALA A 7 -11.44 -14.07 5.18
CA ALA A 7 -12.87 -14.20 4.95
C ALA A 7 -13.56 -12.83 4.77
N MET A 8 -13.12 -11.81 5.52
CA MET A 8 -13.65 -10.44 5.39
C MET A 8 -13.35 -9.80 4.03
N LEU A 9 -12.31 -10.27 3.33
CA LEU A 9 -11.97 -9.79 1.98
C LEU A 9 -12.87 -10.43 0.90
N ALA A 10 -13.42 -11.61 1.17
CA ALA A 10 -14.24 -12.37 0.23
C ALA A 10 -15.43 -11.59 -0.36
N PRO A 11 -16.29 -10.88 0.42
CA PRO A 11 -17.39 -10.12 -0.16
C PRO A 11 -16.92 -8.98 -1.07
N ILE A 12 -15.78 -8.35 -0.75
CA ILE A 12 -15.19 -7.29 -1.59
C ILE A 12 -14.71 -7.90 -2.91
N LEU A 13 -14.02 -9.04 -2.86
CA LEU A 13 -13.56 -9.73 -4.06
C LEU A 13 -14.75 -10.16 -4.94
N VAL A 14 -15.71 -10.88 -4.37
CA VAL A 14 -16.89 -11.36 -5.11
C VAL A 14 -17.69 -10.19 -5.68
N GLY A 15 -17.92 -9.14 -4.87
CA GLY A 15 -18.62 -7.93 -5.32
C GLY A 15 -17.87 -7.22 -6.44
N SER A 16 -16.55 -7.04 -6.30
CA SER A 16 -15.73 -6.38 -7.32
C SER A 16 -15.67 -7.18 -8.63
N THR A 17 -15.58 -8.51 -8.56
CA THR A 17 -15.61 -9.39 -9.74
C THR A 17 -16.98 -9.35 -10.41
N ALA A 18 -18.07 -9.45 -9.64
CA ALA A 18 -19.42 -9.35 -10.19
C ALA A 18 -19.66 -8.01 -10.88
N TYR A 19 -19.19 -6.92 -10.27
CA TYR A 19 -19.29 -5.58 -10.83
C TYR A 19 -18.43 -5.41 -12.09
N ALA A 20 -17.18 -5.91 -12.09
CA ALA A 20 -16.32 -5.87 -13.27
C ALA A 20 -16.92 -6.67 -14.44
N ASN A 21 -17.49 -7.84 -14.17
CA ASN A 21 -18.20 -8.65 -15.16
C ASN A 21 -19.42 -7.91 -15.72
N HIS A 22 -20.20 -7.27 -14.85
CA HIS A 22 -21.33 -6.45 -15.27
C HIS A 22 -20.89 -5.31 -16.20
N LEU A 23 -19.90 -4.52 -15.79
CA LEU A 23 -19.36 -3.42 -16.60
C LEU A 23 -18.84 -3.90 -17.96
N THR A 24 -18.12 -5.02 -17.98
CA THR A 24 -17.55 -5.56 -19.22
C THR A 24 -18.64 -6.11 -20.13
N SER A 25 -19.67 -6.75 -19.57
CA SER A 25 -20.82 -7.25 -20.34
C SER A 25 -21.71 -6.13 -20.88
N THR A 26 -21.82 -4.99 -20.18
CA THR A 26 -22.68 -3.87 -20.57
C THR A 26 -21.99 -2.91 -21.54
N TYR A 27 -20.70 -2.63 -21.33
CA TYR A 27 -19.96 -1.60 -22.07
C TYR A 27 -18.82 -2.14 -22.94
N GLY A 28 -18.58 -3.46 -22.91
CA GLY A 28 -17.54 -4.10 -23.73
C GLY A 28 -16.14 -3.58 -23.44
N ALA A 29 -15.32 -3.47 -24.49
CA ALA A 29 -13.90 -3.08 -24.38
C ALA A 29 -13.70 -1.65 -23.80
N THR A 30 -14.70 -0.76 -23.92
CA THR A 30 -14.61 0.60 -23.40
C THR A 30 -14.46 0.63 -21.88
N ALA A 31 -15.06 -0.31 -21.15
CA ALA A 31 -14.88 -0.43 -19.70
C ALA A 31 -13.41 -0.69 -19.34
N ASN A 32 -12.74 -1.56 -20.10
CA ASN A 32 -11.32 -1.87 -19.89
C ASN A 32 -10.41 -0.70 -20.26
N SER A 33 -10.76 0.08 -21.28
CA SER A 33 -10.02 1.31 -21.63
C SER A 33 -10.04 2.32 -20.48
N TRP A 34 -11.22 2.58 -19.89
CA TRP A 34 -11.34 3.45 -18.73
C TRP A 34 -10.62 2.90 -17.50
N ALA A 35 -10.76 1.60 -17.22
CA ALA A 35 -10.05 0.96 -16.12
C ALA A 35 -8.53 1.08 -16.26
N GLY A 36 -8.00 0.87 -17.48
CA GLY A 36 -6.58 1.06 -17.79
C GLY A 36 -6.13 2.51 -17.62
N ALA A 37 -6.91 3.47 -18.10
CA ALA A 37 -6.62 4.89 -17.95
C ALA A 37 -6.55 5.31 -16.46
N VAL A 38 -7.52 4.87 -15.66
CA VAL A 38 -7.53 5.10 -14.20
C VAL A 38 -6.34 4.44 -13.53
N ASN A 39 -6.01 3.20 -13.91
CA ASN A 39 -4.86 2.49 -13.35
C ASN A 39 -3.55 3.23 -13.60
N ILE A 40 -3.31 3.67 -14.84
CA ILE A 40 -2.12 4.45 -15.21
C ILE A 40 -2.09 5.77 -14.45
N ALA A 41 -3.21 6.48 -14.35
CA ALA A 41 -3.30 7.74 -13.62
C ALA A 41 -2.96 7.56 -12.13
N CYS A 42 -3.47 6.51 -11.48
CA CYS A 42 -3.14 6.17 -10.09
C CYS A 42 -1.64 5.86 -9.91
N TRP A 43 -1.05 5.09 -10.84
CA TRP A 43 0.39 4.80 -10.82
C TRP A 43 1.25 6.06 -10.94
N ILE A 44 0.90 6.96 -11.86
CA ILE A 44 1.58 8.25 -12.00
C ILE A 44 1.47 9.04 -10.68
N ALA A 45 0.28 9.10 -10.09
CA ALA A 45 0.07 9.77 -8.82
C ALA A 45 0.92 9.18 -7.68
N GLN A 46 1.05 7.85 -7.60
CA GLN A 46 1.90 7.17 -6.61
C GLN A 46 3.38 7.52 -6.80
N PHE A 47 3.90 7.46 -8.03
CA PHE A 47 5.30 7.81 -8.30
C PHE A 47 5.59 9.29 -8.01
N VAL A 48 4.66 10.19 -8.36
CA VAL A 48 4.79 11.62 -8.04
C VAL A 48 4.73 11.84 -6.53
N GLY A 49 3.85 11.15 -5.80
CA GLY A 49 3.76 11.13 -4.34
C GLY A 49 5.11 10.80 -3.70
N HIS A 50 5.65 9.63 -4.02
CA HIS A 50 6.92 9.16 -3.45
C HIS A 50 8.12 10.03 -3.86
N GLY A 51 8.21 10.39 -5.14
CA GLY A 51 9.35 11.14 -5.68
C GLY A 51 9.38 12.60 -5.24
N LYS A 52 8.25 13.32 -5.36
CA LYS A 52 8.19 14.77 -5.13
C LYS A 52 7.87 15.14 -3.69
N PHE A 53 6.98 14.40 -3.02
CA PHE A 53 6.48 14.79 -1.70
C PHE A 53 7.19 14.04 -0.56
N GLU A 54 7.49 12.75 -0.74
CA GLU A 54 8.16 11.96 0.30
C GLU A 54 9.69 11.99 0.18
N GLY A 55 10.23 12.27 -1.02
CA GLY A 55 11.67 12.30 -1.29
C GLY A 55 12.36 10.94 -1.07
N ARG A 56 11.61 9.84 -1.17
CA ARG A 56 12.10 8.47 -0.98
C ARG A 56 11.97 7.69 -2.27
N ALA A 57 12.96 6.86 -2.57
CA ALA A 57 12.86 5.93 -3.69
C ALA A 57 11.66 5.00 -3.46
N PRO A 58 10.83 4.76 -4.48
CA PRO A 58 9.73 3.82 -4.35
C PRO A 58 10.29 2.43 -4.05
N ALA A 59 9.71 1.73 -3.08
CA ALA A 59 10.14 0.40 -2.63
C ALA A 59 10.18 -0.65 -3.77
N LEU A 60 9.48 -0.37 -4.88
CA LEU A 60 9.52 -1.14 -6.11
C LEU A 60 10.94 -1.24 -6.70
N LEU A 61 11.81 -0.25 -6.48
CA LEU A 61 13.19 -0.24 -6.96
C LEU A 61 14.12 -1.09 -6.09
N ASP A 62 13.76 -1.33 -4.83
CA ASP A 62 14.57 -2.10 -3.88
C ASP A 62 14.17 -3.57 -3.84
N ASN A 63 12.86 -3.86 -3.85
CA ASN A 63 12.33 -5.23 -3.84
C ASN A 63 10.93 -5.29 -4.45
N LEU A 64 10.87 -5.39 -5.78
CA LEU A 64 9.64 -5.39 -6.57
C LEU A 64 8.62 -6.44 -6.11
N VAL A 65 9.06 -7.68 -5.88
CA VAL A 65 8.17 -8.78 -5.49
C VAL A 65 7.53 -8.50 -4.14
N GLN A 66 8.33 -8.07 -3.16
CA GLN A 66 7.81 -7.72 -1.84
C GLN A 66 6.86 -6.52 -1.92
N ALA A 67 7.23 -5.47 -2.67
CA ALA A 67 6.41 -4.27 -2.80
C ALA A 67 5.05 -4.56 -3.45
N VAL A 68 5.03 -5.27 -4.58
CA VAL A 68 3.78 -5.59 -5.29
C VAL A 68 2.93 -6.60 -4.53
N PHE A 69 3.55 -7.61 -3.94
CA PHE A 69 2.81 -8.63 -3.20
C PHE A 69 2.25 -8.07 -1.89
N LEU A 70 3.05 -7.31 -1.13
CA LEU A 70 2.70 -6.87 0.22
C LEU A 70 1.83 -5.60 0.25
N ALA A 71 1.94 -4.72 -0.75
CA ALA A 71 1.18 -3.46 -0.78
C ALA A 71 -0.35 -3.67 -0.70
N PRO A 72 -0.99 -4.63 -1.41
CA PRO A 72 -2.41 -4.91 -1.24
C PRO A 72 -2.76 -5.33 0.19
N PHE A 73 -1.91 -6.10 0.86
CA PHE A 73 -2.14 -6.49 2.25
C PHE A 73 -2.02 -5.30 3.20
N PHE A 74 -1.06 -4.40 2.95
CA PHE A 74 -0.90 -3.17 3.74
C PHE A 74 -2.18 -2.34 3.72
N VAL A 75 -2.71 -2.05 2.52
CA VAL A 75 -3.97 -1.30 2.37
C VAL A 75 -5.14 -2.04 3.02
N TRP A 76 -5.20 -3.37 2.85
CA TRP A 76 -6.25 -4.18 3.48
C TRP A 76 -6.23 -4.11 5.00
N PHE A 77 -5.04 -4.22 5.62
CA PHE A 77 -4.90 -4.10 7.07
C PHE A 77 -5.23 -2.69 7.56
N GLU A 78 -4.88 -1.64 6.82
CA GLU A 78 -5.25 -0.27 7.18
C GLU A 78 -6.77 -0.07 7.21
N VAL A 79 -7.49 -0.61 6.24
CA VAL A 79 -8.97 -0.64 6.23
C VAL A 79 -9.51 -1.45 7.41
N LEU A 80 -8.97 -2.64 7.68
CA LEU A 80 -9.40 -3.42 8.84
C LEU A 80 -9.17 -2.67 10.15
N PHE A 81 -8.01 -2.03 10.30
CA PHE A 81 -7.65 -1.24 11.48
C PHE A 81 -8.54 -0.01 11.65
N SER A 82 -8.92 0.67 10.57
CA SER A 82 -9.86 1.79 10.63
C SER A 82 -11.27 1.35 11.04
N LEU A 83 -11.64 0.11 10.76
CA LEU A 83 -12.86 -0.55 11.25
C LEU A 83 -12.72 -1.12 12.67
N GLY A 84 -11.59 -0.91 13.36
CA GLY A 84 -11.36 -1.34 14.74
C GLY A 84 -10.89 -2.79 14.89
N TYR A 85 -10.47 -3.45 13.81
CA TYR A 85 -9.93 -4.81 13.87
C TYR A 85 -8.63 -4.87 14.66
N ARG A 86 -8.55 -5.74 15.68
CA ARG A 86 -7.33 -6.03 16.48
C ARG A 86 -6.53 -4.77 16.90
N PRO A 87 -7.09 -3.89 17.75
CA PRO A 87 -6.44 -2.64 18.14
C PRO A 87 -5.09 -2.84 18.85
N GLU A 88 -4.92 -3.94 19.58
CA GLU A 88 -3.64 -4.28 20.20
C GLU A 88 -2.53 -4.55 19.18
N LEU A 89 -2.87 -5.23 18.07
CA LEU A 89 -1.92 -5.51 17.00
C LEU A 89 -1.50 -4.21 16.33
N LYS A 90 -2.47 -3.34 16.01
CA LYS A 90 -2.20 -2.01 15.47
C LYS A 90 -1.25 -1.23 16.37
N ARG A 91 -1.52 -1.18 17.69
CA ARG A 91 -0.65 -0.48 18.65
C ARG A 91 0.78 -1.02 18.65
N ARG A 92 0.97 -2.34 18.61
CA ARG A 92 2.32 -2.96 18.57
C ARG A 92 3.06 -2.60 17.28
N ILE A 93 2.36 -2.59 16.14
CA ILE A 93 2.93 -2.21 14.85
C ILE A 93 3.32 -0.73 14.87
N ASP A 94 2.43 0.15 15.33
CA ASP A 94 2.68 1.60 15.40
C ASP A 94 3.92 1.90 16.28
N GLN A 95 4.04 1.24 17.44
CA GLN A 95 5.21 1.34 18.31
C GLN A 95 6.50 0.87 17.62
N ALA A 96 6.46 -0.25 16.90
CA ALA A 96 7.61 -0.76 16.17
C ALA A 96 8.04 0.20 15.04
N VAL A 97 7.07 0.74 14.29
CA VAL A 97 7.32 1.72 13.22
C VAL A 97 7.95 2.99 13.79
N GLU A 98 7.45 3.51 14.92
CA GLU A 98 8.01 4.69 15.56
C GLU A 98 9.47 4.48 16.00
N LEU A 99 9.78 3.32 16.58
CA LEU A 99 11.15 2.96 16.95
C LEU A 99 12.08 2.90 15.73
N GLU A 100 11.63 2.31 14.61
CA GLU A 100 12.42 2.26 13.38
C GLU A 100 12.62 3.64 12.75
N ILE A 101 11.59 4.51 12.77
CA ILE A 101 11.72 5.91 12.32
C ILE A 101 12.77 6.65 13.16
N GLN A 102 12.75 6.49 14.49
CA GLN A 102 13.74 7.11 15.37
C GLN A 102 15.16 6.59 15.11
N LYS A 103 15.34 5.28 14.89
CA LYS A 103 16.63 4.68 14.51
C LYS A 103 17.14 5.25 13.19
N PHE A 104 16.27 5.35 12.18
CA PHE A 104 16.61 5.91 10.88
C PHE A 104 17.05 7.37 10.96
N LYS A 105 16.34 8.20 11.73
CA LYS A 105 16.71 9.62 11.98
C LYS A 105 18.09 9.72 12.64
N LYS A 106 18.33 8.97 13.72
CA LYS A 106 19.64 8.93 14.41
C LYS A 106 20.78 8.45 13.51
N SER A 107 20.53 7.50 12.62
CA SER A 107 21.51 7.01 11.63
C SER A 107 21.90 8.11 10.65
N LYS A 108 20.93 8.86 10.11
CA LYS A 108 21.20 10.02 9.24
C LYS A 108 22.02 11.11 9.95
N GLU A 109 21.68 11.43 11.20
CA GLU A 109 22.42 12.43 12.00
C GLU A 109 23.88 12.02 12.26
N LYS A 110 24.13 10.74 12.57
CA LYS A 110 25.49 10.21 12.74
C LYS A 110 26.30 10.20 11.43
N GLY A 111 25.68 9.86 10.30
CA GLY A 111 26.33 9.91 8.99
C GLY A 111 26.71 11.35 8.57
N ALA A 112 25.86 12.33 8.87
CA ALA A 112 26.15 13.74 8.63
C ALA A 112 27.30 14.27 9.52
N ASN A 113 27.33 13.90 10.80
CA ASN A 113 28.42 14.30 11.71
C ASN A 113 29.74 13.52 11.51
N GLY A 114 29.68 12.30 10.95
CA GLY A 114 30.88 11.48 10.66
C GLY A 114 31.63 11.88 9.39
N SER A 115 30.99 12.61 8.47
CA SER A 115 31.62 13.14 7.26
C SER A 115 32.26 14.52 7.46
N ALA A 116 32.18 15.09 8.66
CA ALA A 116 32.72 16.41 9.02
C ALA A 116 34.09 16.34 9.71
N LYS A 117 34.86 15.26 9.52
CA LYS A 117 36.21 15.12 10.06
C LYS A 117 37.21 14.69 8.99
#